data_AF-A0A917VV76-F1
#
_entry.id   AF-A0A917VV76-F1
#
_cell.length_a   1.000
_cell.length_b   1.000
_cell.length_c   1.000
_cell.angle_alpha   90.00
_cell.angle_beta   90.00
_cell.angle_gamma   90.00
#
_symmetry.space_group_name_H-M   'P 1'
#
loop_
_entity.id
_entity.type
_entity.pdbx_description
1 polymer ?
#
loop_
_entity_poly.entity_id
_entity_poly.type
_entity_poly.pdbx_seq_one_letter_code
_entity_poly.pdbx_strand_id
1 'polypeptide(L)'
;MHLRRLLPLVAVAAAVVIPAQAHADVPVAGIPAELQDPARQIQQALQWQLPQPQQDQLQQFVQPLPQPLPDVLPPPVFANDLDGWIRNALHVLGQRGIPASYEGIHRNALRESGGDPHAINTWDSNAAAGIPSKGLMQVIDPTFTAYHVDGTSWDIYDPVANIAAACNYAAHRYGSIDNVFGAY
;
A
#
# COMPACT_ATOMS: atom_id res chain seq x y z
N MET A 1 -15.57 17.11 25.07
CA MET A 1 -16.53 16.88 23.97
C MET A 1 -16.20 17.75 22.75
N HIS A 2 -14.98 17.74 22.21
CA HIS A 2 -14.59 18.67 21.11
C HIS A 2 -13.78 18.06 19.93
N LEU A 3 -13.57 16.74 19.87
CA LEU A 3 -12.81 16.12 18.77
C LEU A 3 -13.53 16.07 17.40
N ARG A 4 -14.83 16.40 17.34
CA ARG A 4 -15.63 16.23 16.11
C ARG A 4 -15.46 17.33 15.06
N ARG A 5 -14.69 18.39 15.32
CA ARG A 5 -14.50 19.52 14.38
C ARG A 5 -13.15 19.54 13.64
N LEU A 6 -12.18 18.72 14.03
CA LEU A 6 -10.81 18.74 13.46
C LEU A 6 -10.61 17.72 12.33
N LEU A 7 -11.35 16.60 12.37
CA LEU A 7 -11.38 15.56 11.33
C LEU A 7 -11.67 16.07 9.90
N PRO A 8 -12.64 16.98 9.65
CA PRO A 8 -12.88 17.46 8.28
C PRO A 8 -11.73 18.31 7.73
N LEU A 9 -10.89 18.92 8.57
CA LEU A 9 -9.81 19.82 8.12
C LEU A 9 -8.50 19.10 7.77
N VAL A 10 -8.14 18.03 8.49
CA VAL A 10 -6.97 17.21 8.14
C VAL A 10 -7.18 16.50 6.79
N ALA A 11 -8.43 16.10 6.51
CA ALA A 11 -8.82 15.49 5.24
C ALA A 11 -8.70 16.47 4.05
N VAL A 12 -8.85 17.79 4.26
CA VAL A 12 -8.65 18.79 3.19
C VAL A 12 -7.19 18.85 2.77
N ALA A 13 -6.26 18.90 3.73
CA ALA A 13 -4.84 19.03 3.45
C ALA A 13 -4.29 17.84 2.66
N ALA A 14 -4.79 16.63 2.95
CA ALA A 14 -4.41 15.41 2.24
C ALA A 14 -5.00 15.30 0.82
N ALA A 15 -6.19 15.88 0.57
CA ALA A 15 -6.88 15.78 -0.72
C ALA A 15 -6.30 16.69 -1.82
N VAL A 16 -5.48 17.69 -1.48
CA VAL A 16 -4.97 18.70 -2.43
C VAL A 16 -3.76 18.22 -3.24
N VAL A 17 -3.08 17.13 -2.84
CA VAL A 17 -1.80 16.70 -3.44
C VAL A 17 -1.95 15.51 -4.40
N ILE A 18 -3.11 14.85 -4.46
CA ILE A 18 -3.32 13.63 -5.26
C ILE A 18 -4.05 13.99 -6.56
N PRO A 19 -3.55 13.59 -7.75
CA PRO A 19 -4.23 13.87 -9.02
C PRO A 19 -5.64 13.30 -9.03
N ALA A 20 -6.59 14.07 -9.57
CA ALA A 20 -8.04 13.90 -9.51
C ALA A 20 -8.61 12.68 -10.29
N GLN A 21 -7.86 11.58 -10.41
CA GLN A 21 -8.27 10.41 -11.21
C GLN A 21 -8.67 9.19 -10.38
N ALA A 22 -8.84 9.32 -9.05
CA ALA A 22 -9.36 8.24 -8.24
C ALA A 22 -10.89 8.11 -8.43
N HIS A 23 -11.31 7.04 -9.11
CA HIS A 23 -12.70 6.59 -9.09
C HIS A 23 -13.16 6.37 -7.64
N ALA A 24 -14.44 6.67 -7.36
CA ALA A 24 -15.01 6.73 -6.01
C ALA A 24 -14.85 5.44 -5.16
N ASP A 25 -14.50 4.32 -5.77
CA ASP A 25 -14.36 3.02 -5.11
C ASP A 25 -12.92 2.70 -4.67
N VAL A 26 -11.90 3.43 -5.12
CA VAL A 26 -10.50 3.17 -4.76
C VAL A 26 -10.15 3.87 -3.43
N PRO A 27 -9.56 3.18 -2.43
CA PRO A 27 -9.04 3.82 -1.23
C PRO A 27 -7.95 4.84 -1.61
N VAL A 28 -8.03 6.05 -1.07
CA VAL A 28 -6.98 7.07 -1.23
C VAL A 28 -5.72 6.56 -0.53
N ALA A 29 -4.68 6.28 -1.31
CA ALA A 29 -3.45 5.70 -0.81
C ALA A 29 -2.80 6.62 0.24
N GLY A 30 -2.32 6.04 1.34
CA GLY A 30 -1.69 6.78 2.44
C GLY A 30 -2.66 7.44 3.43
N ILE A 31 -3.96 7.29 3.24
CA ILE A 31 -4.98 7.83 4.14
C ILE A 31 -5.53 6.71 5.05
N PRO A 32 -5.51 6.88 6.39
CA PRO A 32 -6.13 5.95 7.33
C PRO A 32 -7.59 5.67 6.99
N ALA A 33 -8.09 4.47 7.32
CA ALA A 33 -9.44 4.03 6.97
C ALA A 33 -10.53 5.01 7.45
N GLU A 34 -10.34 5.58 8.65
CA GLU A 34 -11.20 6.58 9.26
C GLU A 34 -11.26 7.92 8.50
N LEU A 35 -10.31 8.18 7.59
CA LEU A 35 -10.21 9.40 6.81
C LEU A 35 -10.56 9.18 5.32
N GLN A 36 -10.86 7.95 4.90
CA GLN A 36 -11.21 7.63 3.51
C GLN A 36 -12.49 8.32 3.04
N ASP A 37 -13.59 8.20 3.80
CA ASP A 37 -14.87 8.84 3.43
C ASP A 37 -14.78 10.38 3.44
N PRO A 38 -14.18 11.02 4.46
CA PRO A 38 -13.92 12.46 4.42
C PRO A 38 -13.07 12.90 3.22
N ALA A 39 -11.99 12.16 2.89
CA ALA A 39 -11.12 12.50 1.76
C ALA A 39 -11.85 12.41 0.40
N ARG A 40 -12.66 11.36 0.21
CA ARG A 40 -13.50 11.19 -0.98
C ARG A 40 -14.52 12.31 -1.13
N GLN A 41 -15.18 12.71 -0.04
CA GLN A 41 -16.13 13.83 -0.07
C GLN A 41 -15.45 15.14 -0.46
N ILE A 42 -14.22 15.37 -0.03
CA ILE A 42 -13.47 16.58 -0.38
C ILE A 42 -12.98 16.56 -1.82
N GLN A 43 -12.46 15.44 -2.32
CA GLN A 43 -12.14 15.28 -3.75
C GLN A 43 -13.38 15.50 -4.63
N GLN A 44 -14.51 14.94 -4.23
CA GLN A 44 -15.79 15.19 -4.90
C GLN A 44 -16.26 16.64 -4.75
N ALA A 45 -15.97 17.33 -3.66
CA ALA A 45 -16.29 18.75 -3.54
C ALA A 45 -15.38 19.64 -4.39
N LEU A 46 -14.10 19.29 -4.55
CA LEU A 46 -13.14 20.03 -5.39
C LEU A 46 -13.44 19.90 -6.89
N GLN A 47 -14.11 18.82 -7.32
CA GLN A 47 -14.57 18.67 -8.71
C GLN A 47 -15.66 19.69 -9.08
N TRP A 48 -16.42 20.18 -8.10
CA TRP A 48 -17.37 21.27 -8.24
C TRP A 48 -16.71 22.54 -7.74
N GLN A 49 -15.83 23.12 -8.57
CA GLN A 49 -15.09 24.37 -8.31
C GLN A 49 -15.74 25.22 -7.21
N LEU A 50 -15.19 25.11 -5.99
CA LEU A 50 -15.80 25.71 -4.82
C LEU A 50 -15.96 27.23 -5.04
N PRO A 51 -17.08 27.84 -4.64
CA PRO A 51 -17.20 29.28 -4.59
C PRO A 51 -15.98 29.96 -3.95
N GLN A 52 -15.52 31.09 -4.51
CA GLN A 52 -14.32 31.81 -4.06
C GLN A 52 -14.21 32.02 -2.54
N PRO A 53 -15.28 32.38 -1.80
CA PRO A 53 -15.20 32.54 -0.34
C PRO A 53 -14.78 31.27 0.41
N GLN A 54 -15.12 30.10 -0.13
CA GLN A 54 -14.76 28.81 0.46
C GLN A 54 -13.31 28.44 0.09
N GLN A 55 -12.85 28.82 -1.11
CA GLN A 55 -11.44 28.68 -1.47
C GLN A 55 -10.54 29.52 -0.56
N ASP A 56 -10.90 30.77 -0.30
CA ASP A 56 -10.15 31.67 0.58
C ASP A 56 -10.09 31.14 2.01
N GLN A 57 -11.20 30.61 2.52
CA GLN A 57 -11.24 29.97 3.84
C GLN A 57 -10.28 28.79 3.91
N LEU A 58 -10.30 27.90 2.91
CA LEU A 58 -9.38 26.75 2.87
C LEU A 58 -7.91 27.21 2.83
N GLN A 59 -7.58 28.23 2.04
CA GLN A 59 -6.22 28.77 1.97
C GLN A 59 -5.75 29.36 3.30
N GLN A 60 -6.62 30.09 4.01
CA GLN A 60 -6.31 30.64 5.33
C GLN A 60 -6.04 29.55 6.38
N PHE A 61 -6.68 28.38 6.27
CA PHE A 61 -6.44 27.25 7.16
C PHE A 61 -5.17 26.46 6.82
N VAL A 62 -4.79 26.38 5.53
CA VAL A 62 -3.60 25.62 5.09
C VAL A 62 -2.32 26.43 5.26
N GLN A 63 -2.34 27.75 5.08
CA GLN A 63 -1.16 28.62 5.19
C GLN A 63 -0.34 28.48 6.48
N PRO A 64 -0.94 28.35 7.68
CA PRO A 64 -0.15 28.23 8.91
C PRO A 64 0.39 26.82 9.17
N LEU A 65 0.04 25.82 8.36
CA LEU A 65 0.53 24.45 8.57
C LEU A 65 2.01 24.35 8.12
N PRO A 66 2.88 23.72 8.92
CA PRO A 66 4.27 23.49 8.53
C PRO A 66 4.33 22.70 7.22
N GLN A 67 5.14 23.17 6.28
CA GLN A 67 5.38 22.51 5.01
C GLN A 67 6.78 21.88 5.02
N PRO A 68 6.93 20.62 4.57
CA PRO A 68 5.90 19.82 3.92
C PRO A 68 4.98 19.11 4.96
N LEU A 69 3.67 19.13 4.71
CA LEU A 69 2.65 18.45 5.53
C LEU A 69 2.89 16.95 5.86
N PRO A 70 3.59 16.14 5.04
CA PRO A 70 3.89 14.74 5.36
C PRO A 70 4.63 14.55 6.68
N ASP A 71 5.46 15.52 7.09
CA ASP A 71 6.29 15.41 8.30
C ASP A 71 5.49 15.61 9.60
N VAL A 72 4.22 16.02 9.50
CA VAL A 72 3.35 16.31 10.67
C VAL A 72 2.51 15.09 11.06
N LEU A 73 2.37 14.09 10.19
CA LEU A 73 1.62 12.88 10.49
C LEU A 73 2.57 11.79 10.98
N PRO A 74 2.26 11.09 12.09
CA PRO A 74 3.04 9.93 12.49
C PRO A 74 2.99 8.89 11.36
N PRO A 75 4.09 8.15 11.12
CA PRO A 75 4.09 7.09 10.13
C PRO A 75 2.99 6.08 10.45
N PRO A 76 2.34 5.48 9.43
CA PRO A 76 1.30 4.50 9.65
C PRO A 76 1.87 3.31 10.45
N VAL A 77 1.12 2.88 11.45
CA VAL A 77 1.44 1.68 12.24
C VAL A 77 0.58 0.53 11.72
N PHE A 78 1.24 -0.57 11.37
CA PHE A 78 0.57 -1.78 10.87
C PHE A 78 0.64 -2.87 11.93
N ALA A 79 -0.40 -3.70 11.99
CA ALA A 79 -0.39 -4.89 12.85
C ALA A 79 0.70 -5.88 12.41
N ASN A 80 1.14 -6.73 13.33
CA ASN A 80 2.11 -7.80 13.04
C ASN A 80 1.38 -9.13 12.79
N ASP A 81 0.54 -9.13 11.76
CA ASP A 81 -0.24 -10.26 11.29
C ASP A 81 -0.45 -10.15 9.77
N LEU A 82 -1.10 -11.15 9.16
CA LEU A 82 -1.28 -11.20 7.71
C LEU A 82 -1.95 -9.93 7.14
N ASP A 83 -3.00 -9.42 7.77
CA ASP A 83 -3.69 -8.20 7.32
C ASP A 83 -2.75 -6.98 7.41
N GLY A 84 -2.06 -6.82 8.54
CA GLY A 84 -1.09 -5.75 8.74
C GLY A 84 0.08 -5.79 7.78
N TRP A 85 0.64 -6.97 7.49
CA TRP A 85 1.72 -7.13 6.52
C TRP A 85 1.28 -6.79 5.10
N ILE A 86 0.08 -7.22 4.68
CA ILE A 86 -0.45 -6.88 3.36
C ILE A 86 -0.67 -5.37 3.23
N ARG A 87 -1.26 -4.72 4.25
CA ARG A 87 -1.49 -3.27 4.24
C ARG A 87 -0.17 -2.49 4.22
N ASN A 88 0.83 -2.94 4.95
CA ASN A 88 2.17 -2.33 4.92
C ASN A 88 2.81 -2.47 3.53
N ALA A 89 2.74 -3.66 2.94
CA ALA A 89 3.25 -3.88 1.60
C ALA A 89 2.52 -3.00 0.56
N LEU A 90 1.19 -2.88 0.62
CA LEU A 90 0.42 -1.99 -0.24
C LEU A 90 0.81 -0.52 -0.08
N HIS A 91 1.11 -0.08 1.15
CA HIS A 91 1.62 1.26 1.40
C HIS A 91 2.96 1.51 0.68
N VAL A 92 3.91 0.58 0.82
CA VAL A 92 5.22 0.65 0.14
C VAL A 92 5.07 0.60 -1.39
N LEU A 93 4.27 -0.34 -1.89
CA LEU A 93 4.03 -0.53 -3.33
C LEU A 93 3.39 0.71 -3.96
N GLY A 94 2.43 1.33 -3.26
CA GLY A 94 1.76 2.56 -3.69
C GLY A 94 2.73 3.74 -3.84
N GLN A 95 3.69 3.88 -2.93
CA GLN A 95 4.74 4.93 -3.03
C GLN A 95 5.65 4.76 -4.27
N ARG A 96 5.68 3.57 -4.85
CA ARG A 96 6.51 3.20 -6.02
C ARG A 96 5.72 3.02 -7.30
N GLY A 97 4.40 3.20 -7.25
CA GLY A 97 3.53 2.98 -8.41
C GLY A 97 3.48 1.52 -8.86
N ILE A 98 3.73 0.56 -7.97
CA ILE A 98 3.65 -0.86 -8.29
C ILE A 98 2.20 -1.33 -8.06
N PRO A 99 1.50 -1.81 -9.09
CA PRO A 99 0.09 -2.20 -8.98
C PRO A 99 -0.09 -3.50 -8.17
N ALA A 100 -0.97 -3.44 -7.17
CA ALA A 100 -1.42 -4.59 -6.40
C ALA A 100 -2.75 -4.30 -5.68
N SER A 101 -3.51 -5.35 -5.37
CA SER A 101 -4.69 -5.28 -4.50
C SER A 101 -4.52 -6.15 -3.24
N TYR A 102 -5.28 -5.84 -2.19
CA TYR A 102 -5.29 -6.63 -0.96
C TYR A 102 -5.71 -8.08 -1.26
N GLU A 103 -6.76 -8.26 -2.06
CA GLU A 103 -7.37 -9.52 -2.42
C GLU A 103 -6.43 -10.37 -3.29
N GLY A 104 -5.72 -9.73 -4.21
CA GLY A 104 -4.66 -10.36 -5.00
C GLY A 104 -3.56 -10.92 -4.12
N ILE A 105 -3.02 -10.10 -3.21
CA ILE A 105 -1.96 -10.53 -2.29
C ILE A 105 -2.47 -11.63 -1.36
N HIS A 106 -3.60 -11.41 -0.67
CA HIS A 106 -4.16 -12.34 0.31
C HIS A 106 -4.44 -13.72 -0.31
N ARG A 107 -5.05 -13.76 -1.51
CA ARG A 107 -5.29 -15.01 -2.24
C ARG A 107 -4.00 -15.78 -2.53
N ASN A 108 -2.98 -15.08 -3.01
CA ASN A 108 -1.70 -15.71 -3.34
C ASN A 108 -1.00 -16.18 -2.05
N ALA A 109 -0.91 -15.35 -1.01
CA ALA A 109 -0.28 -15.73 0.26
C ALA A 109 -0.91 -16.99 0.88
N LEU A 110 -2.25 -17.09 0.89
CA LEU A 110 -2.92 -18.30 1.38
C LEU A 110 -2.67 -19.53 0.51
N ARG A 111 -2.56 -19.38 -0.80
CA ARG A 111 -2.25 -20.49 -1.71
C ARG A 111 -0.80 -20.97 -1.55
N GLU A 112 0.13 -20.04 -1.46
CA GLU A 112 1.57 -20.33 -1.48
C GLU A 112 2.07 -20.83 -0.13
N SER A 113 1.62 -20.26 0.99
CA SER A 113 2.17 -20.56 2.33
C SER A 113 1.11 -20.84 3.40
N GLY A 114 -0.18 -20.71 3.09
CA GLY A 114 -1.23 -20.70 4.10
C GLY A 114 -1.16 -19.49 5.05
N GLY A 115 -0.39 -18.45 4.69
CA GLY A 115 -0.14 -17.29 5.53
C GLY A 115 1.06 -17.41 6.48
N ASP A 116 1.90 -18.42 6.32
CA ASP A 116 3.12 -18.60 7.12
C ASP A 116 4.32 -17.83 6.49
N PRO A 117 4.84 -16.78 7.15
CA PRO A 117 5.98 -16.02 6.64
C PRO A 117 7.31 -16.79 6.68
N HIS A 118 7.37 -17.93 7.37
CA HIS A 118 8.55 -18.77 7.46
C HIS A 118 8.44 -20.06 6.64
N ALA A 119 7.43 -20.18 5.77
CA ALA A 119 7.27 -21.32 4.88
C ALA A 119 8.47 -21.49 3.94
N ILE A 120 8.89 -22.74 3.72
CA ILE A 120 9.95 -23.10 2.77
C ILE A 120 9.55 -24.36 1.99
N ASN A 121 9.67 -24.30 0.67
CA ASN A 121 9.50 -25.46 -0.19
C ASN A 121 10.84 -26.15 -0.42
N THR A 122 10.98 -27.43 -0.03
CA THR A 122 12.22 -28.20 -0.16
C THR A 122 12.13 -29.40 -1.09
N TRP A 123 11.07 -29.53 -1.90
CA TRP A 123 10.82 -30.74 -2.70
C TRP A 123 10.73 -30.53 -4.21
N ASP A 124 10.67 -29.29 -4.69
CA ASP A 124 10.57 -28.98 -6.13
C ASP A 124 11.93 -28.89 -6.84
N SER A 125 11.92 -28.55 -8.14
CA SER A 125 13.14 -28.39 -8.93
C SER A 125 14.03 -27.24 -8.46
N ASN A 126 13.46 -26.19 -7.88
CA ASN A 126 14.23 -25.07 -7.35
C ASN A 126 14.96 -25.49 -6.07
N ALA A 127 14.29 -26.24 -5.19
CA ALA A 127 14.90 -26.85 -4.02
C ALA A 127 16.01 -27.83 -4.40
N ALA A 128 15.80 -28.67 -5.42
CA ALA A 128 16.83 -29.57 -5.96
C ALA A 128 18.03 -28.79 -6.54
N ALA A 129 17.80 -27.59 -7.07
CA ALA A 129 18.85 -26.67 -7.52
C ALA A 129 19.48 -25.83 -6.39
N GLY A 130 19.08 -26.03 -5.13
CA GLY A 130 19.61 -25.32 -3.97
C GLY A 130 19.07 -23.89 -3.79
N ILE A 131 18.00 -23.53 -4.50
CA ILE A 131 17.36 -22.20 -4.45
C ILE A 131 15.87 -22.33 -4.08
N PRO A 132 15.55 -22.91 -2.91
CA PRO A 132 14.16 -23.17 -2.53
C PRO A 132 13.34 -21.87 -2.44
N SER A 133 12.05 -21.99 -2.76
CA SER A 133 11.05 -20.94 -2.55
C SER A 133 10.78 -20.72 -1.06
N LYS A 134 10.63 -19.45 -0.66
CA LYS A 134 10.56 -19.03 0.75
C LYS A 134 9.52 -17.95 1.01
N GLY A 135 9.02 -17.93 2.25
CA GLY A 135 8.16 -16.89 2.80
C GLY A 135 6.72 -16.91 2.28
N LEU A 136 5.97 -15.85 2.61
CA LEU A 136 4.52 -15.76 2.36
C LEU A 136 4.12 -16.05 0.91
N MET A 137 4.91 -15.56 -0.04
CA MET A 137 4.63 -15.63 -1.47
C MET A 137 5.50 -16.66 -2.19
N GLN A 138 6.23 -17.50 -1.44
CA GLN A 138 7.09 -18.56 -1.97
C GLN A 138 8.03 -18.07 -3.10
N VAL A 139 8.74 -16.97 -2.84
CA VAL A 139 9.71 -16.38 -3.79
C VAL A 139 11.07 -17.05 -3.61
N ILE A 140 11.81 -17.27 -4.70
CA ILE A 140 13.20 -17.75 -4.67
C ILE A 140 14.18 -16.58 -4.52
N ASP A 141 15.34 -16.83 -3.90
CA ASP A 141 16.38 -15.80 -3.62
C ASP A 141 16.76 -14.93 -4.84
N PRO A 142 17.01 -15.47 -6.06
CA PRO A 142 17.36 -14.62 -7.19
C PRO A 142 16.22 -13.70 -7.63
N THR A 143 14.97 -14.15 -7.53
CA THR A 143 13.80 -13.32 -7.82
C THR A 143 13.62 -12.25 -6.74
N PHE A 144 13.73 -12.62 -5.47
CA PHE A 144 13.65 -11.66 -4.37
C PHE A 144 14.69 -10.54 -4.52
N THR A 145 15.93 -10.91 -4.84
CA THR A 145 17.02 -9.95 -5.04
C THR A 145 16.77 -9.05 -6.25
N ALA A 146 16.31 -9.61 -7.38
CA ALA A 146 16.09 -8.85 -8.61
C ALA A 146 14.87 -7.90 -8.54
N TYR A 147 13.88 -8.23 -7.72
CA TYR A 147 12.62 -7.48 -7.60
C TYR A 147 12.42 -6.84 -6.23
N HIS A 148 13.48 -6.78 -5.42
CA HIS A 148 13.46 -6.07 -4.14
C HIS A 148 12.92 -4.65 -4.32
N VAL A 149 12.16 -4.19 -3.33
CA VAL A 149 11.56 -2.85 -3.34
C VAL A 149 12.22 -2.05 -2.22
N ASP A 150 12.92 -0.97 -2.58
CA ASP A 150 13.63 -0.13 -1.59
C ASP A 150 12.69 0.31 -0.47
N GLY A 151 13.19 0.42 0.75
CA GLY A 151 12.36 0.73 1.92
C GLY A 151 11.75 -0.52 2.60
N THR A 152 12.06 -1.72 2.12
CA THR A 152 11.75 -2.99 2.80
C THR A 152 13.02 -3.72 3.24
N SER A 153 12.88 -4.71 4.12
CA SER A 153 13.98 -5.56 4.59
C SER A 153 14.65 -6.32 3.43
N TRP A 154 15.93 -6.70 3.60
CA TRP A 154 16.62 -7.65 2.72
C TRP A 154 16.51 -9.10 3.19
N ASP A 155 15.78 -9.35 4.28
CA ASP A 155 15.41 -10.69 4.71
C ASP A 155 14.23 -11.20 3.88
N ILE A 156 14.41 -12.32 3.17
CA ILE A 156 13.36 -12.94 2.36
C ILE A 156 12.18 -13.48 3.20
N TYR A 157 12.39 -13.71 4.49
CA TYR A 157 11.33 -14.11 5.42
C TYR A 157 10.61 -12.90 6.07
N ASP A 158 11.07 -11.67 5.83
CA ASP A 158 10.30 -10.50 6.19
C ASP A 158 9.02 -10.47 5.34
N PRO A 159 7.82 -10.53 5.96
CA PRO A 159 6.58 -10.70 5.22
C PRO A 159 6.30 -9.53 4.27
N VAL A 160 6.67 -8.30 4.66
CA VAL A 160 6.45 -7.10 3.85
C VAL A 160 7.37 -7.08 2.64
N ALA A 161 8.67 -7.37 2.83
CA ALA A 161 9.64 -7.47 1.74
C ALA A 161 9.28 -8.60 0.77
N ASN A 162 8.88 -9.77 1.30
CA ASN A 162 8.49 -10.93 0.49
C ASN A 162 7.28 -10.62 -0.40
N ILE A 163 6.24 -10.00 0.18
CA ILE A 163 5.07 -9.52 -0.57
C ILE A 163 5.47 -8.48 -1.61
N ALA A 164 6.27 -7.48 -1.22
CA ALA A 164 6.65 -6.38 -2.10
C ALA A 164 7.44 -6.88 -3.33
N ALA A 165 8.41 -7.78 -3.11
CA ALA A 165 9.20 -8.37 -4.19
C ALA A 165 8.33 -9.24 -5.12
N ALA A 166 7.41 -10.05 -4.58
CA ALA A 166 6.48 -10.84 -5.37
C ALA A 166 5.55 -9.96 -6.23
N CYS A 167 5.03 -8.86 -5.67
CA CYS A 167 4.17 -7.94 -6.40
C CYS A 167 4.94 -7.19 -7.50
N ASN A 168 6.18 -6.79 -7.24
CA ASN A 168 7.04 -6.14 -8.24
C ASN A 168 7.36 -7.11 -9.40
N TYR A 169 7.67 -8.36 -9.09
CA TYR A 169 7.81 -9.42 -10.09
C TYR A 169 6.51 -9.60 -10.91
N ALA A 170 5.37 -9.71 -10.24
CA ALA A 170 4.09 -9.91 -10.89
C ALA A 170 3.68 -8.71 -11.75
N ALA A 171 3.94 -7.48 -11.32
CA ALA A 171 3.73 -6.28 -12.10
C ALA A 171 4.55 -6.31 -13.39
N HIS A 172 5.84 -6.67 -13.31
CA HIS A 172 6.71 -6.76 -14.48
C HIS A 172 6.28 -7.88 -15.46
N ARG A 173 5.82 -9.03 -14.97
CA ARG A 173 5.49 -10.18 -15.81
C ARG A 173 4.04 -10.24 -16.29
N TYR A 174 3.11 -9.77 -15.46
CA TYR A 174 1.67 -9.99 -15.63
C TYR A 174 0.86 -8.69 -15.48
N GLY A 175 1.51 -7.55 -15.26
CA GLY A 175 0.87 -6.25 -15.07
C GLY A 175 0.33 -5.99 -13.66
N SER A 176 0.03 -7.03 -12.87
CA SER A 176 -0.32 -6.95 -11.44
C SER A 176 -0.31 -8.35 -10.83
N ILE A 177 -0.13 -8.43 -9.50
CA ILE A 177 -0.40 -9.65 -8.72
C ILE A 177 -1.83 -10.18 -8.89
N ASP A 178 -2.76 -9.31 -9.28
CA ASP A 178 -4.16 -9.66 -9.51
C ASP A 178 -4.32 -10.67 -10.65
N ASN A 179 -3.40 -10.63 -11.61
CA ASN A 179 -3.37 -11.48 -12.79
C ASN A 179 -2.63 -12.82 -12.56
N VAL A 180 -2.23 -13.11 -11.31
CA VAL A 180 -1.54 -14.35 -10.93
C VAL A 180 -2.53 -15.36 -10.36
N PHE A 181 -2.68 -16.48 -11.04
CA PHE A 181 -3.65 -17.54 -10.71
C PHE A 181 -3.02 -18.89 -10.34
N GLY A 182 -1.71 -19.07 -10.54
CA GLY A 182 -0.97 -20.30 -10.21
C GLY A 182 0.35 -20.03 -9.48
N ALA A 183 1.01 -21.10 -9.05
CA ALA A 183 2.33 -21.05 -8.42
C ALA A 183 3.40 -20.56 -9.41
N TYR A 184 4.45 -19.92 -8.86
CA TYR A 184 5.59 -19.35 -9.59
C TYR A 184 6.60 -20.40 -10.07
#